data_AF-A0A4Y6V4D9-F1
#
_entry.id   AF-A0A4Y6V4D9-F1
#
_cell.length_a   1.000
_cell.length_b   1.000
_cell.length_c   1.000
_cell.angle_alpha   90.00
_cell.angle_beta   90.00
_cell.angle_gamma   90.00
#
_symmetry.space_group_name_H-M   'P 1'
#
loop_
_entity.id
_entity.type
_entity.pdbx_description
1 polymer ?
#
loop_
_entity_poly.entity_id
_entity_poly.type
_entity_poly.pdbx_seq_one_letter_code
_entity_poly.pdbx_strand_id
1 'polypeptide(L)'
;MAVTQKRTVRAKFKALRIAKGTQKKVAEDMGVTETTVRNLENGHSDPGVELVFGFANYFGVSVHDLWQDLEQKSAKRFTTQQNHYNA
;
A
#
# COMPACT_ATOMS: atom_id res chain seq x y z
N MET A 1 15.84 -22.25 -10.91
CA MET A 1 15.36 -21.07 -11.66
C MET A 1 15.43 -19.86 -10.75
N ALA A 2 16.22 -18.84 -11.08
CA ALA A 2 16.28 -17.62 -10.29
C ALA A 2 15.03 -16.80 -10.58
N VAL A 3 14.10 -16.74 -9.63
CA VAL A 3 12.97 -15.80 -9.72
C VAL A 3 13.55 -14.41 -9.47
N THR A 4 13.77 -13.63 -10.53
CA THR A 4 14.18 -12.23 -10.44
C THR A 4 13.11 -11.45 -9.69
N GLN A 5 13.26 -11.27 -8.37
CA GLN A 5 12.28 -10.58 -7.57
C GLN A 5 12.34 -9.08 -7.89
N LYS A 6 11.37 -8.58 -8.67
CA LYS A 6 11.15 -7.14 -8.84
C LYS A 6 10.88 -6.51 -7.47
N ARG A 7 11.67 -5.50 -7.09
CA ARG A 7 11.49 -4.73 -5.84
C ARG A 7 10.15 -4.00 -5.91
N THR A 8 9.31 -4.19 -4.91
CA THR A 8 8.00 -3.55 -4.79
C THR A 8 8.09 -2.40 -3.80
N VAL A 9 7.35 -1.31 -4.05
CA VAL A 9 7.31 -0.14 -3.16
C VAL A 9 6.79 -0.54 -1.78
N ARG A 10 5.69 -1.31 -1.71
CA ARG A 10 5.06 -1.71 -0.46
C ARG A 10 5.45 -3.13 -0.07
N ALA A 11 6.70 -3.33 0.34
CA ALA A 11 7.25 -4.64 0.69
C ALA A 11 6.47 -5.37 1.81
N LYS A 12 5.99 -4.64 2.82
CA LYS A 12 5.17 -5.21 3.91
C LYS A 12 3.81 -5.71 3.40
N PHE A 13 3.14 -4.92 2.55
CA PHE A 13 1.91 -5.35 1.87
C PHE A 13 2.14 -6.65 1.08
N LYS A 14 3.22 -6.71 0.29
CA LYS A 14 3.59 -7.91 -0.47
C LYS A 14 3.79 -9.12 0.43
N ALA A 15 4.54 -8.99 1.53
CA ALA A 15 4.82 -10.07 2.45
C ALA A 15 3.53 -10.64 3.07
N LEU A 16 2.64 -9.76 3.55
CA LEU A 16 1.34 -10.15 4.12
C LEU A 16 0.44 -10.79 3.06
N ARG A 17 0.42 -10.27 1.84
CA ARG A 17 -0.29 -10.86 0.71
C ARG A 17 0.21 -12.27 0.39
N ILE A 18 1.53 -12.51 0.38
CA ILE A 18 2.11 -13.85 0.18
C ILE A 18 1.65 -14.82 1.27
N ALA A 19 1.61 -14.37 2.53
CA ALA A 19 1.14 -15.19 3.65
C ALA A 19 -0.36 -15.55 3.53
N LYS A 20 -1.17 -14.72 2.86
CA LYS A 20 -2.60 -14.97 2.61
C LYS A 20 -2.88 -15.79 1.34
N GLY A 21 -2.04 -15.69 0.31
CA GLY A 21 -2.20 -16.44 -0.94
C GLY A 21 -1.67 -15.72 -2.18
N THR A 22 -2.40 -15.83 -3.29
CA THR A 22 -2.07 -15.16 -4.56
C THR A 22 -2.63 -13.73 -4.62
N GLN A 23 -2.19 -12.91 -5.59
CA GLN A 23 -2.81 -11.59 -5.85
C GLN A 23 -4.30 -11.73 -6.16
N LYS A 24 -4.67 -12.73 -6.97
CA LYS A 24 -6.06 -13.05 -7.30
C LYS A 24 -6.88 -13.40 -6.05
N LYS A 25 -6.37 -14.29 -5.19
CA LYS A 25 -7.06 -14.70 -3.95
C LYS A 25 -7.34 -13.51 -3.03
N VAL A 26 -6.33 -12.67 -2.80
CA VAL A 26 -6.49 -11.49 -1.95
C VAL A 26 -7.44 -10.47 -2.59
N ALA A 27 -7.44 -10.36 -3.92
CA ALA A 27 -8.38 -9.50 -4.63
C ALA A 27 -9.83 -9.96 -4.46
N GLU A 28 -10.08 -11.27 -4.60
CA GLU A 28 -11.38 -11.89 -4.35
C GLU A 28 -11.86 -11.66 -2.92
N ASP A 29 -10.99 -11.89 -1.92
CA ASP A 29 -11.32 -11.67 -0.50
C ASP A 29 -11.68 -10.21 -0.19
N MET A 30 -11.07 -9.28 -0.92
CA MET A 30 -11.23 -7.83 -0.72
C MET A 30 -12.28 -7.21 -1.64
N GLY A 31 -12.91 -7.99 -2.53
CA GLY A 31 -13.86 -7.47 -3.50
C GLY A 31 -13.27 -6.48 -4.51
N VAL A 32 -11.98 -6.62 -4.86
CA VAL A 32 -11.28 -5.78 -5.84
C VAL A 32 -10.72 -6.60 -6.99
N THR A 33 -10.14 -5.94 -7.99
CA THR A 33 -9.46 -6.64 -9.09
C THR A 33 -8.05 -7.07 -8.70
N GLU A 34 -7.53 -8.14 -9.33
CA GLU A 34 -6.12 -8.54 -9.17
C GLU A 34 -5.16 -7.41 -9.55
N THR A 35 -5.50 -6.62 -10.58
CA THR A 35 -4.76 -5.43 -11.00
C THR A 35 -4.72 -4.38 -9.90
N THR A 36 -5.80 -4.18 -9.15
CA THR A 36 -5.83 -3.29 -7.97
C THR A 36 -4.78 -3.73 -6.96
N VAL A 37 -4.77 -5.01 -6.56
CA VAL A 37 -3.78 -5.54 -5.61
C VAL A 37 -2.35 -5.36 -6.12
N ARG A 38 -2.11 -5.65 -7.41
CA ARG A 38 -0.80 -5.46 -8.05
C ARG A 38 -0.35 -3.99 -8.05
N ASN A 39 -1.24 -3.06 -8.36
CA ASN A 39 -0.92 -1.63 -8.40
C ASN A 39 -0.65 -1.10 -6.99
N LEU A 40 -1.43 -1.54 -6.00
CA LEU A 40 -1.19 -1.20 -4.60
C LEU A 40 0.16 -1.74 -4.11
N GLU A 41 0.49 -3.01 -4.39
CA GLU A 41 1.77 -3.63 -3.99
C GLU A 41 2.98 -2.87 -4.56
N ASN A 42 2.87 -2.39 -5.80
CA ASN A 42 3.94 -1.70 -6.51
C ASN A 42 3.92 -0.17 -6.35
N GLY A 43 2.96 0.39 -5.62
CA GLY A 43 2.83 1.84 -5.45
C GLY A 43 2.45 2.59 -6.74
N HIS A 44 1.86 1.91 -7.74
CA HIS A 44 1.36 2.56 -8.95
C HIS A 44 0.06 3.34 -8.71
N SER A 45 -0.63 3.04 -7.61
CA SER A 45 -1.83 3.75 -7.19
C SER A 45 -1.88 3.88 -5.68
N ASP A 46 -2.49 4.96 -5.22
CA ASP A 46 -2.83 5.16 -3.82
C ASP A 46 -4.27 4.66 -3.60
N PRO A 47 -4.51 3.82 -2.58
CA PRO A 47 -5.85 3.36 -2.23
C PRO A 47 -6.72 4.52 -1.72
N GLY A 48 -8.03 4.44 -1.98
CA GLY A 48 -9.01 5.26 -1.28
C GLY A 48 -9.11 4.89 0.20
N VAL A 49 -9.74 5.77 1.00
CA VAL A 49 -9.82 5.64 2.47
C VAL A 49 -10.39 4.29 2.90
N GLU A 50 -11.48 3.82 2.27
CA GLU A 50 -12.09 2.52 2.62
C GLU A 50 -11.13 1.35 2.39
N LEU A 51 -10.37 1.35 1.29
CA LEU A 51 -9.39 0.30 1.01
C LEU A 51 -8.19 0.37 1.96
N VAL A 52 -7.76 1.58 2.37
CA VAL A 52 -6.69 1.74 3.37
C VAL A 52 -7.02 0.98 4.65
N PHE A 53 -8.20 1.20 5.21
CA PHE A 53 -8.66 0.53 6.42
C PHE A 53 -9.01 -0.93 6.16
N GLY A 54 -9.67 -1.24 5.03
CA GLY A 54 -10.07 -2.60 4.67
C GLY A 54 -8.88 -3.56 4.60
N PHE A 55 -7.81 -3.19 3.89
CA PHE A 55 -6.62 -4.03 3.81
C PHE A 55 -5.88 -4.14 5.15
N ALA A 56 -5.82 -3.06 5.95
CA ALA A 56 -5.22 -3.10 7.28
C ALA A 56 -5.95 -4.10 8.19
N ASN A 57 -7.29 -4.07 8.20
CA ASN A 57 -8.13 -5.01 8.93
C ASN A 57 -7.97 -6.45 8.42
N TYR A 58 -7.99 -6.66 7.10
CA TYR A 58 -7.84 -7.98 6.47
C TYR A 58 -6.49 -8.64 6.83
N PHE A 59 -5.42 -7.84 6.90
CA PHE A 59 -4.11 -8.33 7.30
C PHE A 59 -3.87 -8.34 8.81
N GLY A 60 -4.74 -7.70 9.60
CA GLY A 60 -4.60 -7.62 11.07
C GLY A 60 -3.43 -6.74 11.52
N VAL A 61 -3.17 -5.64 10.81
CA VAL A 61 -2.09 -4.69 11.11
C VAL A 61 -2.62 -3.25 11.15
N SER A 62 -1.84 -2.32 11.70
CA SER A 62 -2.23 -0.90 11.68
C SER A 62 -2.15 -0.29 10.27
N VAL A 63 -2.90 0.79 10.04
CA VAL A 63 -2.84 1.55 8.78
C VAL A 63 -1.44 2.13 8.55
N HIS A 64 -0.83 2.72 9.58
CA HIS A 64 0.52 3.28 9.52
C HIS A 64 1.56 2.23 9.13
N ASP A 65 1.44 1.03 9.70
CA ASP A 65 2.30 -0.09 9.39
C ASP A 65 2.24 -0.52 7.93
N LEU A 66 1.03 -0.56 7.36
CA LEU A 66 0.80 -1.09 6.02
C LEU A 66 1.12 -0.07 4.92
N TRP A 67 0.93 1.23 5.21
CA TRP A 67 0.94 2.32 4.23
C TRP A 67 1.97 3.42 4.53
N GLN A 68 3.17 3.02 4.97
CA GLN A 68 4.26 3.94 5.35
C GLN A 68 4.61 4.97 4.27
N ASP A 69 4.53 4.59 2.99
CA ASP A 69 4.81 5.49 1.86
C ASP A 69 3.75 6.60 1.75
N LEU A 70 2.48 6.30 2.04
CA LEU A 70 1.39 7.26 2.03
C LEU A 70 1.50 8.25 3.19
N GLU A 71 1.88 7.77 4.37
CA GLU A 71 2.15 8.62 5.54
C GLU A 71 3.31 9.58 5.28
N GLN A 72 4.42 9.08 4.71
CA GLN A 72 5.54 9.94 4.32
C GLN A 72 5.14 10.96 3.25
N LYS A 73 4.31 10.55 2.28
CA LYS A 73 3.81 11.43 1.21
C LYS A 73 2.92 12.53 1.77
N SER A 74 2.04 12.23 2.71
CA SER A 74 1.16 13.22 3.34
C SER A 74 1.96 14.20 4.21
N ALA A 75 2.92 13.70 5.00
CA ALA A 75 3.79 14.54 5.82
C ALA A 75 4.54 15.58 4.97
N LYS A 76 5.16 15.14 3.87
CA LYS A 76 5.90 16.04 2.94
C LYS A 76 5.01 17.12 2.32
N ARG A 77 3.75 16.80 2.03
CA ARG A 77 2.82 17.73 1.38
C ARG A 77 2.55 18.95 2.26
N PHE A 78 2.37 18.74 3.56
CA PHE A 78 2.03 19.83 4.49
C PHE A 78 3.26 20.54 5.06
N THR A 79 4.41 19.86 5.21
CA THR A 79 5.64 20.51 5.66
C THR A 79 6.26 21.43 4.59
N THR A 80 6.11 21.09 3.30
CA THR A 80 6.60 21.94 2.21
C THR A 80 5.79 23.24 2.08
N GLN A 81 4.51 23.24 2.47
CA GLN A 81 3.63 24.41 2.41
C GLN A 81 4.01 25.48 3.45
N GLN A 82 4.63 25.09 4.57
CA GLN A 82 4.91 25.97 5.71
C GLN A 82 6.12 26.89 5.49
N ASN A 83 7.03 26.53 4.57
CA ASN A 83 8.20 27.34 4.24
C ASN A 83 7.89 28.53 3.32
N HIS A 84 6.70 28.58 2.71
CA HIS A 84 6.34 29.61 1.74
C HIS A 84 5.50 30.78 2.32
N TYR A 85 5.20 30.76 3.62
CA TYR A 85 4.41 31.81 4.31
C TYR A 85 5.26 32.70 5.24
N ASN A 86 6.55 32.41 5.41
CA ASN A 86 7.45 33.16 6.30
C ASN A 86 8.50 33.99 5.52
N ALA A 87 8.23 34.34 4.27
CA ALA A 87 9.08 35.22 3.44
C ALA A 87 8.33 36.49 3.05
#